data_AF-A0AAU6WIV1-F1
#
_entry.id   AF-A0AAU6WIV1-F1
#
_cell.length_a   1.000
_cell.length_b   1.000
_cell.length_c   1.000
_cell.angle_alpha   90.00
_cell.angle_beta   90.00
_cell.angle_gamma   90.00
#
_symmetry.space_group_name_H-M   'P 1'
#
loop_
_entity.id
_entity.type
_entity.pdbx_description
1 polymer ?
#
loop_
_entity_poly.entity_id
_entity_poly.type
_entity_poly.pdbx_seq_one_letter_code
_entity_poly.pdbx_strand_id
1 'polypeptide(L)' 'MEKGHKQEKFKNIRIINDDVVASVTFDYLFLEEDKVTNWGTESWHLIKAEGKWKIVSIIYSYENAKFFRKR' A
#
# COMPACT_ATOMS: atom_id res chain seq x y z
N MET A 1 -17.32 10.69 19.01
CA MET A 1 -16.81 9.35 18.65
C MET A 1 -15.35 9.51 18.33
N GLU A 2 -14.44 9.01 19.18
CA GLU A 2 -13.01 9.03 18.86
C GLU A 2 -12.78 8.16 17.62
N LYS A 3 -12.02 8.68 16.65
CA LYS A 3 -11.62 7.89 15.48
C LYS A 3 -10.67 6.80 15.99
N GLY A 4 -11.09 5.55 15.91
CA GLY A 4 -10.25 4.41 16.27
C GLY A 4 -8.90 4.47 15.56
N HIS A 5 -7.84 4.01 16.24
CA HIS A 5 -6.48 4.02 15.71
C HIS A 5 -6.39 3.12 14.48
N LYS A 6 -6.02 3.70 13.33
CA LYS A 6 -5.82 3.01 12.05
C LYS A 6 -4.35 3.03 11.70
N GLN A 7 -3.81 1.88 11.34
CA GLN A 7 -2.41 1.72 10.94
C GLN A 7 -2.32 0.88 9.68
N GLU A 8 -1.42 1.29 8.79
CA GLU A 8 -1.00 0.47 7.66
C GLU A 8 0.48 0.11 7.80
N LYS A 9 0.79 -1.17 7.64
CA LYS A 9 2.17 -1.69 7.69
C LYS A 9 2.57 -2.20 6.32
N PHE A 10 3.69 -1.71 5.81
CA PHE A 10 4.23 -2.09 4.51
C PHE A 10 5.40 -3.08 4.66
N LYS A 11 5.47 -4.08 3.80
CA LYS A 11 6.55 -5.08 3.74
C LYS A 11 6.94 -5.37 2.29
N ASN A 12 8.12 -5.97 2.11
CA ASN A 12 8.61 -6.41 0.80
C ASN A 12 8.62 -5.29 -0.26
N ILE A 13 8.98 -4.08 0.16
CA ILE A 13 8.97 -2.90 -0.72
C ILE A 13 10.03 -3.08 -1.81
N ARG A 14 9.58 -3.01 -3.07
CA ARG A 14 10.43 -3.00 -4.25
C ARG A 14 10.23 -1.71 -5.01
N ILE A 15 11.33 -1.03 -5.31
CA ILE A 15 11.34 0.24 -6.05
C ILE A 15 12.18 0.04 -7.31
N ILE A 16 11.62 0.40 -8.46
CA ILE A 16 12.32 0.48 -9.75
C ILE A 16 12.06 1.87 -10.30
N ASN A 17 13.11 2.59 -10.72
CA ASN A 17 12.98 3.91 -11.34
C ASN A 17 14.13 4.19 -12.33
N ASP A 18 13.93 5.20 -13.17
CA ASP A 18 14.91 5.74 -14.12
C ASP A 18 15.11 7.26 -13.97
N ASP A 19 14.86 7.79 -12.76
CA ASP A 19 14.81 9.22 -12.44
C ASP A 19 13.67 10.05 -13.08
N VAL A 20 12.85 9.48 -13.96
CA VAL A 20 11.69 10.16 -14.57
C VAL A 20 10.38 9.46 -14.22
N VAL A 21 10.37 8.13 -14.27
CA VAL A 21 9.25 7.26 -13.89
C VAL A 21 9.68 6.28 -12.80
N ALA A 22 8.73 5.84 -11.99
CA ALA A 22 8.98 4.81 -10.98
C ALA A 22 7.81 3.86 -10.82
N SER A 23 8.12 2.63 -10.40
CA SER A 23 7.16 1.67 -9.86
C SER A 23 7.57 1.30 -8.44
N VAL A 24 6.61 1.33 -7.52
CA VAL A 24 6.77 0.89 -6.13
C VAL A 24 5.75 -0.20 -5.87
N THR A 25 6.21 -1.42 -5.54
CA THR A 25 5.32 -2.54 -5.19
C THR A 25 5.62 -3.01 -3.77
N PHE A 26 4.59 -3.29 -2.98
CA PHE A 26 4.74 -3.75 -1.59
C PHE A 26 3.52 -4.54 -1.15
N ASP A 27 3.71 -5.37 -0.12
CA ASP A 27 2.61 -5.98 0.62
C ASP A 27 2.17 -5.05 1.75
N TYR A 28 0.87 -4.96 1.99
CA TYR A 28 0.30 -4.14 3.06
C TYR A 28 -0.51 -4.98 4.06
N LEU A 29 -0.58 -4.49 5.29
CA LEU A 29 -1.47 -4.95 6.35
C LEU A 29 -2.18 -3.74 6.94
N PHE A 30 -3.49 -3.73 6.87
CA PHE A 30 -4.31 -2.71 7.50
C PHE A 30 -4.82 -3.19 8.85
N LEU A 31 -4.62 -2.37 9.88
CA LEU A 31 -5.05 -2.62 11.24
C LEU A 31 -6.00 -1.52 11.71
N GLU A 32 -7.05 -1.93 12.41
CA GLU A 32 -7.95 -1.06 13.16
C GLU A 32 -8.00 -1.60 14.59
N GLU A 33 -7.67 -0.75 15.58
CA GLU A 33 -7.54 -1.15 16.99
C GLU A 33 -6.64 -2.39 17.17
N ASP A 34 -5.47 -2.37 16.52
CA ASP A 34 -4.47 -3.45 16.50
C ASP A 34 -4.93 -4.79 15.91
N LYS A 35 -6.14 -4.86 15.34
CA LYS A 35 -6.67 -6.02 14.64
C LYS A 35 -6.52 -5.87 13.13
N VAL A 36 -5.98 -6.89 12.47
CA VAL A 36 -5.89 -6.90 11.00
C VAL A 36 -7.29 -7.01 10.40
N THR A 37 -7.67 -6.06 9.55
CA THR A 37 -8.97 -6.04 8.86
C THR A 37 -8.86 -6.47 7.40
N ASN A 38 -7.76 -6.11 6.75
CA ASN A 38 -7.48 -6.47 5.36
C ASN A 38 -5.97 -6.43 5.07
N TRP A 39 -5.57 -7.14 4.03
CA TRP A 39 -4.21 -7.17 3.52
C TRP A 39 -4.22 -7.36 2.00
N GLY A 40 -3.06 -7.20 1.39
CA GLY A 40 -2.88 -7.42 -0.03
C GLY A 40 -1.54 -6.89 -0.48
N THR A 41 -1.46 -6.62 -1.77
CA THR A 41 -0.29 -6.03 -2.42
C THR A 41 -0.76 -4.78 -3.16
N GLU A 42 0.02 -3.72 -3.11
CA GLU A 42 -0.18 -2.55 -3.96
C GLU A 42 0.99 -2.37 -4.92
N SER A 43 0.69 -1.89 -6.11
CA SER A 43 1.64 -1.43 -7.12
C SER A 43 1.30 0.01 -7.49
N TRP A 44 2.20 0.92 -7.12
CA TRP A 44 2.12 2.34 -7.43
C TRP A 44 3.00 2.64 -8.64
N HIS A 45 2.47 3.43 -9.57
CA HIS A 45 3.25 4.05 -10.63
C HIS A 45 3.36 5.55 -10.36
N LEU A 46 4.57 6.08 -10.55
CA LEU A 46 4.89 7.46 -10.24
C LEU A 46 5.61 8.12 -11.41
N ILE A 47 5.43 9.44 -11.50
CA ILE A 47 6.24 10.31 -12.36
C ILE A 47 6.95 11.35 -11.51
N LYS A 48 8.12 11.81 -11.94
CA LYS A 48 8.85 12.93 -11.32
C LYS A 48 8.47 14.22 -12.06
N ALA A 49 7.62 15.04 -11.43
CA ALA A 49 7.22 16.33 -11.95
C ALA A 49 7.77 17.44 -11.05
N GLU A 50 8.43 18.44 -11.63
CA GLU A 50 9.02 19.58 -10.88
C GLU A 50 9.95 19.11 -9.74
N GLY A 51 10.74 18.06 -10.00
CA GLY A 51 11.66 17.47 -9.03
C GLY A 51 10.98 16.67 -7.90
N LYS A 52 9.65 16.47 -7.94
CA LYS A 52 8.87 15.75 -6.93
C LYS A 52 8.19 14.53 -7.54
N TRP A 53 8.23 13.41 -6.81
CA TRP A 53 7.47 12.22 -7.18
C TRP A 53 5.97 12.42 -6.94
N LYS A 54 5.16 12.02 -7.92
CA LYS A 54 3.69 12.05 -7.88
C LYS A 54 3.17 10.68 -8.26
N ILE A 55 2.21 10.16 -7.49
CA ILE A 55 1.53 8.91 -7.82
C ILE A 55 0.52 9.20 -8.92
N VAL A 56 0.58 8.43 -10.01
CA VAL A 56 -0.33 8.58 -11.17
C VAL A 56 -1.23 7.37 -11.38
N SER A 57 -0.90 6.24 -10.74
CA SER A 57 -1.72 5.03 -10.77
C SER A 57 -1.45 4.21 -9.51
N ILE A 58 -2.50 3.61 -8.98
CA ILE A 58 -2.44 2.59 -7.92
C ILE A 58 -3.27 1.41 -8.39
N ILE A 59 -2.69 0.22 -8.33
CA ILE A 59 -3.40 -1.05 -8.50
C ILE A 59 -3.18 -1.83 -7.21
N TYR A 60 -4.22 -2.43 -6.65
CA TYR A 60 -4.12 -3.15 -5.39
C TYR A 60 -4.98 -4.41 -5.39
N SER A 61 -4.55 -5.38 -4.59
CA SER A 61 -5.39 -6.49 -4.15
C SER A 61 -5.98 -6.19 -2.77
N TYR A 62 -7.13 -6.79 -2.48
CA TYR A 62 -7.84 -6.59 -1.23
C TYR A 62 -8.40 -7.92 -0.72
N GLU A 63 -7.78 -8.46 0.32
CA GLU A 63 -8.28 -9.62 1.05
C GLU A 63 -8.83 -9.16 2.40
N ASN A 64 -10.12 -9.42 2.64
CA ASN A 64 -10.78 -9.05 3.88
C ASN A 64 -10.71 -10.19 4.91
N ALA A 65 -10.31 -9.88 6.14
CA ALA A 65 -10.19 -10.84 7.23
C ALA A 65 -11.50 -11.54 7.61
N LYS A 66 -12.66 -10.96 7.25
CA LYS A 66 -13.97 -11.59 7.44
C LYS A 66 -14.17 -12.82 6.56
N PHE A 67 -13.58 -12.84 5.37
CA PHE A 67 -13.83 -13.88 4.35
C PHE A 67 -12.63 -14.79 4.11
N PHE A 68 -11.42 -14.30 4.37
CA PHE A 68 -10.18 -15.02 4.13
C PHE A 68 -9.40 -15.16 5.42
N ARG A 69 -8.59 -16.22 5.51
CA ARG A 69 -7.59 -16.36 6.57
C ARG A 69 -6.22 -16.12 5.96
N LYS A 70 -5.48 -15.19 6.55
CA LYS A 70 -4.10 -14.90 6.14
C LYS A 70 -3.25 -16.17 6.31
N ARG A 71 -2.59 -16.58 5.23
CA ARG A 71 -1.71 -17.76 5.20
C ARG A 71 -0.34 -17.45 5.80
#